data_AF-A0A432T5X4-F1
#
_entry.id   AF-A0A432T5X4-F1
#
_cell.length_a   1.000
_cell.length_b   1.000
_cell.length_c   1.000
_cell.angle_alpha   90.00
_cell.angle_beta   90.00
_cell.angle_gamma   90.00
#
_symmetry.space_group_name_H-M   'P 1'
#
loop_
_entity.id
_entity.type
_entity.pdbx_description
1 polymer ?
#
loop_
_entity_poly.entity_id
_entity_poly.type
_entity_poly.pdbx_seq_one_letter_code
_entity_poly.pdbx_strand_id
1 'polypeptide(L)'
;RVARDQAKKGKRVTLSNLEYGDLIFFATNKHNSRKITHVGMYLGDGWFTHASTVTHEVVYSNLFTSNYYKRKLRMCRRYLPDNGSIRVAPNTPKKPWEKKTVPLVKTVKKETAKTEKITERSKAIVIKAPLKEIEQSSPKGNFYVQAGSFIGKPESSLIQNIKDHGFVYKTIQFPKDGKSISKILIGPYKTREQAMTTLTKVKDEIEKDAFIAEIR
;
A
#
# COMPACT_ATOMS: atom_id res chain seq x y z
N ARG A 1 -21.14 -5.79 10.76
CA ARG A 1 -20.19 -4.67 11.00
C ARG A 1 -20.31 -3.70 9.82
N VAL A 2 -20.69 -2.43 10.02
CA VAL A 2 -20.81 -1.44 8.93
C VAL A 2 -20.12 -0.11 9.27
N ALA A 3 -19.79 0.71 8.25
CA ALA A 3 -19.15 2.03 8.43
C ALA A 3 -19.88 2.93 9.43
N ARG A 4 -21.22 2.86 9.48
CA ARG A 4 -22.03 3.62 10.44
C ARG A 4 -21.73 3.24 11.89
N ASP A 5 -21.49 1.97 12.19
CA ASP A 5 -21.21 1.52 13.54
C ASP A 5 -19.78 1.88 13.95
N GLN A 6 -18.85 1.84 12.99
CA GLN A 6 -17.48 2.32 13.20
C GLN A 6 -17.48 3.82 13.51
N ALA A 7 -18.27 4.62 12.79
CA ALA A 7 -18.39 6.06 13.02
C ALA A 7 -18.86 6.45 14.44
N LYS A 8 -19.41 5.52 15.22
CA LYS A 8 -19.84 5.70 16.62
C LYS A 8 -18.76 5.34 17.65
N LYS A 9 -17.66 4.71 17.23
CA LYS A 9 -16.56 4.28 18.12
C LYS A 9 -15.32 5.15 17.89
N GLY A 10 -14.36 5.04 18.81
CA GLY A 10 -13.12 5.80 18.78
C GLY A 10 -13.28 7.28 19.18
N LYS A 11 -12.15 7.95 19.35
CA LYS A 11 -12.06 9.38 19.70
C LYS A 11 -12.48 10.22 18.49
N ARG A 12 -13.32 11.24 18.70
CA ARG A 12 -13.67 12.18 17.62
C ARG A 12 -12.46 13.03 17.28
N VAL A 13 -12.17 13.21 16.00
CA VAL A 13 -11.07 14.03 15.50
C VAL A 13 -11.61 15.09 14.54
N THR A 14 -11.04 16.30 14.58
CA THR A 14 -11.34 17.39 13.64
C THR A 14 -10.50 17.22 12.38
N LEU A 15 -10.92 17.81 11.26
CA LEU A 15 -10.18 17.71 9.99
C LEU A 15 -8.74 18.25 10.11
N SER A 16 -8.52 19.29 10.91
CA SER A 16 -7.21 19.90 11.15
C SER A 16 -6.25 19.01 11.95
N ASN A 17 -6.78 18.07 12.72
CA ASN A 17 -6.01 17.23 13.64
C ASN A 17 -5.92 15.78 13.14
N LEU A 18 -6.22 15.55 11.86
CA LEU A 18 -6.13 14.23 11.26
C LEU A 18 -4.69 13.74 11.23
N GLU A 19 -4.49 12.51 11.67
CA GLU A 19 -3.21 11.81 11.64
C GLU A 19 -3.33 10.53 10.81
N TYR A 20 -2.18 10.04 10.34
CA TYR A 20 -2.10 8.78 9.63
C TYR A 20 -2.84 7.67 10.39
N GLY A 21 -3.73 6.95 9.70
CA GLY A 21 -4.51 5.85 10.29
C GLY A 21 -5.85 6.26 10.89
N ASP A 22 -6.15 7.54 11.02
CA ASP A 22 -7.49 7.99 11.39
C ASP A 22 -8.51 7.57 10.33
N LEU A 23 -9.71 7.16 10.78
CA LEU A 23 -10.80 6.81 9.88
C LEU A 23 -11.64 8.04 9.57
N ILE A 24 -11.89 8.25 8.28
CA ILE A 24 -12.72 9.33 7.78
C ILE A 24 -14.01 8.75 7.18
N PHE A 25 -15.15 9.34 7.54
CA PHE A 25 -16.46 8.79 7.23
C PHE A 25 -17.26 9.71 6.32
N PHE A 26 -17.94 9.11 5.36
CA PHE A 26 -18.67 9.82 4.31
C PHE A 26 -20.13 9.40 4.21
N ALA A 27 -20.98 10.33 3.77
CA ALA A 27 -22.37 10.07 3.39
C ALA A 27 -22.52 10.10 1.86
N THR A 28 -22.06 9.03 1.20
CA THR A 28 -22.01 8.90 -0.26
C THR A 28 -23.37 8.70 -0.92
N ASN A 29 -24.40 8.29 -0.16
CA ASN A 29 -25.76 8.19 -0.68
C ASN A 29 -26.28 9.57 -1.16
N LYS A 30 -26.85 9.62 -2.37
CA LYS A 30 -27.42 10.84 -2.96
C LYS A 30 -28.70 11.29 -2.26
N HIS A 31 -29.55 10.34 -1.84
CA HIS A 31 -30.86 10.60 -1.25
C HIS A 31 -30.82 10.81 0.27
N ASN A 32 -29.72 10.46 0.94
CA ASN A 32 -29.57 10.66 2.37
C ASN A 32 -28.15 11.11 2.74
N SER A 33 -27.99 12.43 2.81
CA SER A 33 -26.72 13.09 3.16
C SER A 33 -26.36 13.01 4.65
N ARG A 34 -27.28 12.52 5.51
CA ARG A 34 -27.08 12.39 6.96
C ARG A 34 -26.57 11.00 7.38
N LYS A 35 -26.79 9.98 6.56
CA LYS A 35 -26.41 8.60 6.86
C LYS A 35 -24.98 8.31 6.40
N ILE A 36 -24.12 7.87 7.32
CA ILE A 36 -22.81 7.33 6.99
C ILE A 36 -22.98 6.04 6.18
N THR A 37 -22.37 6.01 5.00
CA THR A 37 -22.42 4.88 4.06
C THR A 37 -21.05 4.42 3.61
N HIS A 38 -20.00 5.20 3.86
CA HIS A 38 -18.67 4.89 3.39
C HIS A 38 -17.59 5.31 4.40
N VAL A 39 -16.44 4.66 4.33
CA VAL A 39 -15.28 4.91 5.21
C VAL A 39 -13.99 4.82 4.40
N GLY A 40 -13.02 5.67 4.74
CA GLY A 40 -11.65 5.60 4.27
C GLY A 40 -10.67 5.73 5.44
N MET A 41 -9.42 5.35 5.21
CA MET A 41 -8.33 5.53 6.16
C MET A 41 -7.42 6.67 5.67
N TYR A 42 -7.22 7.67 6.51
CA TYR A 42 -6.38 8.82 6.23
C TYR A 42 -4.91 8.44 6.19
N LEU A 43 -4.18 9.00 5.23
CA LEU A 43 -2.76 8.76 5.01
C LEU A 43 -1.92 10.00 5.32
N GLY A 44 -2.47 11.21 5.21
CA GLY A 44 -1.71 12.46 5.36
C GLY A 44 -1.89 13.37 4.15
N ASP A 45 -1.72 14.68 4.33
CA ASP A 45 -1.80 15.69 3.26
C ASP A 45 -3.08 15.60 2.40
N GLY A 46 -4.20 15.28 3.02
CA GLY A 46 -5.49 15.09 2.34
C GLY A 46 -5.66 13.72 1.70
N TRP A 47 -4.60 12.92 1.55
CA TRP A 47 -4.69 11.59 0.98
C TRP A 47 -5.35 10.60 1.92
N PHE A 48 -6.15 9.72 1.34
CA PHE A 48 -6.76 8.60 2.03
C PHE A 48 -6.93 7.42 1.09
N THR A 49 -7.03 6.23 1.67
CA THR A 49 -7.34 5.00 0.93
C THR A 49 -8.71 4.47 1.32
N HIS A 50 -9.43 3.89 0.36
CA HIS A 50 -10.72 3.29 0.61
C HIS A 50 -11.06 2.22 -0.44
N ALA A 51 -11.95 1.29 -0.10
CA ALA A 51 -12.54 0.36 -1.05
C ALA A 51 -13.63 1.08 -1.85
N SER A 52 -13.42 1.31 -3.14
CA SER A 52 -14.40 1.98 -4.01
C SER A 52 -15.54 1.03 -4.35
N THR A 53 -16.79 1.46 -4.17
CA THR A 53 -17.96 0.68 -4.60
C THR A 53 -18.16 0.73 -6.12
N VAL A 54 -17.53 1.68 -6.81
CA VAL A 54 -17.66 1.85 -8.27
C VAL A 54 -16.69 0.95 -9.01
N THR A 55 -15.46 0.85 -8.49
CA THR A 55 -14.39 0.06 -9.12
C THR A 55 -14.13 -1.26 -8.41
N HIS A 56 -14.74 -1.49 -7.24
CA HIS A 56 -14.54 -2.68 -6.41
C HIS A 56 -13.07 -2.94 -6.03
N GLU A 57 -12.29 -1.86 -5.93
CA GLU A 57 -10.85 -1.90 -5.71
C GLU A 57 -10.41 -0.92 -4.62
N VAL A 58 -9.16 -1.08 -4.17
CA VAL A 58 -8.52 -0.13 -3.26
C VAL A 58 -8.06 1.08 -4.07
N VAL A 59 -8.65 2.22 -3.75
CA VAL A 59 -8.37 3.49 -4.44
C VAL A 59 -7.73 4.46 -3.46
N TYR A 60 -6.78 5.23 -3.96
CA TYR A 60 -6.22 6.39 -3.31
C TYR A 60 -6.91 7.64 -3.86
N SER A 61 -7.39 8.49 -2.96
CA SER A 61 -8.04 9.75 -3.31
C SER A 61 -7.55 10.85 -2.37
N ASN A 62 -7.66 12.10 -2.82
CA ASN A 62 -7.29 13.25 -2.00
C ASN A 62 -8.53 14.10 -1.65
N LEU A 63 -8.71 14.38 -0.35
CA LEU A 63 -9.81 15.17 0.20
C LEU A 63 -9.82 16.62 -0.26
N PHE A 64 -8.64 17.20 -0.50
CA PHE A 64 -8.51 18.62 -0.81
C PHE A 64 -8.73 18.88 -2.30
N THR A 65 -8.33 17.97 -3.16
CA THR A 65 -8.54 18.07 -4.62
C THR A 65 -9.91 17.53 -5.06
N SER A 66 -10.43 16.50 -4.37
CA SER A 66 -11.72 15.90 -4.73
C SER A 66 -12.91 16.65 -4.11
N ASN A 67 -13.58 17.48 -4.90
CA ASN A 67 -14.81 18.15 -4.47
C ASN A 67 -15.91 17.15 -4.04
N TYR A 68 -15.96 15.97 -4.67
CA TYR A 68 -16.89 14.91 -4.27
C TYR A 68 -16.67 14.49 -2.83
N TYR A 69 -15.45 14.07 -2.47
CA TYR A 69 -15.17 13.60 -1.11
C TYR A 69 -15.21 14.73 -0.08
N LYS A 70 -14.73 15.92 -0.43
CA LYS A 70 -14.81 17.12 0.41
C LYS A 70 -16.23 17.39 0.89
N ARG A 71 -17.21 17.39 -0.03
CA ARG A 71 -18.63 17.63 0.28
C ARG A 71 -19.29 16.48 1.04
N LYS A 72 -18.76 15.26 0.91
CA LYS A 72 -19.34 14.04 1.45
C LYS A 72 -18.78 13.65 2.81
N LEU A 73 -17.67 14.26 3.23
CA LEU A 73 -17.08 14.07 4.56
C LEU A 73 -18.07 14.46 5.66
N ARG A 74 -18.12 13.67 6.74
CA ARG A 74 -19.04 13.90 7.86
C ARG A 74 -18.35 13.91 9.22
N MET A 75 -17.42 12.99 9.44
CA MET A 75 -16.70 12.91 10.69
C MET A 75 -15.41 12.12 10.53
N CYS A 76 -14.51 12.30 11.49
CA CYS A 76 -13.26 11.56 11.60
C CYS A 76 -13.18 10.89 12.98
N ARG A 77 -12.63 9.68 13.04
CA ARG A 77 -12.43 8.92 14.28
C ARG A 77 -11.02 8.36 14.37
N ARG A 78 -10.41 8.51 15.55
CA ARG A 78 -9.15 7.87 15.92
C ARG A 78 -9.42 6.64 16.75
N TYR A 79 -8.82 5.54 16.33
CA TYR A 79 -8.88 4.24 17.02
C TYR A 79 -7.55 3.83 17.61
N LEU A 80 -6.45 4.31 17.01
CA LEU A 80 -5.13 4.07 17.54
C LEU A 80 -4.95 4.90 18.82
N PRO A 81 -4.29 4.36 19.85
CA PRO A 81 -3.89 5.14 21.00
C PRO A 81 -3.00 6.30 20.55
N ASP A 82 -3.02 7.41 21.30
CA ASP A 82 -2.03 8.46 21.11
C ASP A 82 -0.62 7.83 21.28
N ASN A 83 0.36 8.26 20.47
CA ASN A 83 1.66 7.60 20.25
C ASN A 83 2.49 7.23 21.50
N GLY A 84 2.10 7.70 22.69
CA GLY A 84 2.69 7.31 23.98
C GLY A 84 2.12 6.05 24.63
N SER A 85 1.03 5.46 24.11
CA SER A 85 0.41 4.26 24.67
C SER A 85 0.22 3.14 23.64
N ILE A 86 1.24 2.86 22.83
CA ILE A 86 1.33 1.54 22.19
C ILE A 86 1.59 0.56 23.34
N ARG A 87 0.51 0.02 23.93
CA ARG A 87 0.58 -1.26 24.61
C ARG A 87 0.90 -2.27 23.51
N VAL A 88 2.18 -2.43 23.20
CA VAL A 88 2.67 -3.59 22.46
C VAL A 88 2.16 -4.77 23.28
N ALA A 89 1.20 -5.51 22.72
CA ALA A 89 0.81 -6.78 23.32
C ALA A 89 2.13 -7.52 23.58
N PRO A 90 2.37 -8.05 24.79
CA PRO A 90 3.59 -8.80 25.06
C PRO A 90 3.78 -9.80 23.93
N ASN A 91 5.01 -9.95 23.48
CA ASN A 91 5.41 -10.85 22.40
C ASN A 91 5.27 -12.33 22.81
N THR A 92 4.18 -12.67 23.52
CA THR A 92 3.62 -14.01 23.56
C THR A 92 3.24 -14.36 22.13
N PRO A 93 3.86 -15.39 21.53
CA PRO A 93 3.44 -15.88 20.23
C PRO A 93 1.99 -16.32 20.34
N LYS A 94 1.06 -15.50 19.85
CA LYS A 94 -0.28 -15.98 19.57
C LYS A 94 -0.12 -17.03 18.48
N LYS A 95 -0.44 -18.29 18.79
CA LYS A 95 -0.57 -19.36 17.81
C LYS A 95 -1.31 -18.80 16.59
N PRO A 96 -0.73 -18.89 15.38
CA PRO A 96 -1.48 -18.63 14.17
C PRO A 96 -2.74 -19.49 14.18
N TRP A 97 -3.87 -18.93 13.78
CA TRP A 97 -5.16 -19.63 13.65
C TRP A 97 -4.96 -21.05 13.07
N GLU A 98 -5.17 -22.08 13.89
CA GLU A 98 -4.99 -23.49 13.56
C GLU A 98 -6.04 -23.89 12.51
N LYS A 99 -5.63 -24.00 11.23
CA LYS A 99 -6.41 -24.75 10.25
C LYS A 99 -6.25 -26.23 10.61
N LYS A 100 -7.35 -26.93 10.92
CA LYS A 100 -7.33 -28.39 11.11
C LYS A 100 -6.89 -29.04 9.79
N THR A 101 -5.64 -29.49 9.70
CA THR A 101 -5.15 -30.32 8.60
C THR A 101 -4.85 -31.71 9.15
N VAL A 102 -5.56 -32.71 8.60
CA VAL A 102 -5.35 -34.14 8.84
C VAL A 102 -3.99 -34.54 8.24
N PRO A 103 -3.15 -35.34 8.91
CA PRO A 103 -1.75 -35.53 8.51
C PRO A 103 -1.59 -36.53 7.36
N LEU A 104 -0.79 -36.18 6.34
CA LEU A 104 -0.05 -37.17 5.56
C LEU A 104 1.40 -37.21 6.04
N VAL A 105 1.78 -38.38 6.55
CA VAL A 105 3.13 -38.76 6.97
C VAL A 105 4.02 -38.95 5.74
N LYS A 106 5.24 -38.40 5.76
CA LYS A 106 6.50 -39.14 5.50
C LYS A 106 7.76 -38.26 5.64
N THR A 107 8.51 -38.58 6.69
CA THR A 107 9.97 -38.79 6.77
C THR A 107 10.96 -37.71 6.30
N VAL A 108 11.73 -37.21 7.28
CA VAL A 108 12.98 -36.46 7.17
C VAL A 108 14.16 -37.40 6.87
N LYS A 109 15.09 -37.00 6.01
CA LYS A 109 16.54 -37.19 6.22
C LYS A 109 17.32 -35.93 5.80
N LYS A 110 18.48 -35.79 6.43
CA LYS A 110 19.29 -34.61 6.75
C LYS A 110 20.68 -34.77 6.10
N GLU A 111 21.35 -33.66 5.78
CA GLU A 111 22.82 -33.39 5.87
C GLU A 111 23.19 -32.18 4.96
N THR A 112 23.62 -31.02 5.48
CA THR A 112 24.99 -30.54 5.83
C THR A 112 26.06 -30.69 4.76
N ALA A 113 26.62 -29.57 4.26
CA ALA A 113 27.93 -29.03 4.65
C ALA A 113 28.34 -27.80 3.80
N LYS A 114 29.40 -27.12 4.28
CA LYS A 114 30.08 -25.85 3.89
C LYS A 114 30.65 -25.89 2.44
N THR A 115 31.24 -24.87 1.79
CA THR A 115 32.20 -23.81 2.21
C THR A 115 32.45 -22.81 1.04
N GLU A 116 32.98 -21.62 1.37
CA GLU A 116 34.07 -20.89 0.69
C GLU A 116 33.88 -19.79 -0.39
N LYS A 117 34.79 -18.79 -0.26
CA LYS A 117 34.92 -17.46 -0.89
C LYS A 117 35.89 -17.49 -2.08
N ILE A 118 35.74 -16.55 -3.04
CA ILE A 118 36.83 -15.93 -3.86
C ILE A 118 36.38 -14.46 -4.20
N THR A 119 37.04 -13.36 -3.74
CA THR A 119 38.12 -12.52 -4.39
C THR A 119 37.68 -11.93 -5.77
N GLU A 120 37.88 -10.69 -6.22
CA GLU A 120 38.54 -9.45 -5.79
C GLU A 120 38.09 -8.27 -6.73
N ARG A 121 38.56 -7.05 -6.41
CA ARG A 121 38.38 -5.70 -6.99
C ARG A 121 38.28 -5.54 -8.53
N SER A 122 37.47 -4.56 -8.98
CA SER A 122 37.93 -3.52 -9.94
C SER A 122 36.99 -2.30 -10.05
N LYS A 123 37.58 -1.13 -9.75
CA LYS A 123 37.38 0.26 -10.23
C LYS A 123 36.05 0.72 -10.87
N ALA A 124 35.72 1.95 -10.50
CA ALA A 124 34.69 2.82 -11.04
C ALA A 124 34.61 2.85 -12.57
N ILE A 125 33.38 2.82 -13.09
CA ILE A 125 33.06 3.22 -14.45
C ILE A 125 32.07 4.38 -14.34
N VAL A 126 32.54 5.57 -14.70
CA VAL A 126 31.69 6.71 -15.08
C VAL A 126 31.00 6.30 -16.38
N ILE A 127 29.68 6.11 -16.35
CA ILE A 127 28.90 5.90 -17.57
C ILE A 127 28.04 7.15 -17.78
N LYS A 128 28.59 8.10 -18.54
CA LYS A 128 27.76 8.87 -19.48
C LYS A 128 27.42 7.89 -20.62
N ALA A 129 26.18 7.41 -20.65
CA ALA A 129 25.62 6.72 -21.81
C ALA A 129 24.31 7.39 -22.22
N PRO A 130 24.04 7.47 -23.54
CA PRO A 130 23.13 8.44 -24.14
C PRO A 130 21.67 8.09 -23.86
N LEU A 131 20.86 9.13 -23.71
CA LEU A 131 19.40 9.04 -23.77
C LEU A 131 18.98 8.48 -25.13
N LYS A 132 18.89 7.16 -25.26
CA LYS A 132 17.90 6.52 -26.13
C LYS A 132 16.66 6.32 -25.28
N GLU A 133 15.90 7.40 -25.18
CA GLU A 133 14.46 7.43 -25.44
C GLU A 133 13.86 6.04 -25.69
N ILE A 134 13.55 5.31 -24.61
CA ILE A 134 12.57 4.24 -24.66
C ILE A 134 11.22 4.95 -24.65
N GLU A 135 10.66 5.08 -25.84
CA GLU A 135 9.25 5.34 -26.09
C GLU A 135 8.38 4.22 -25.47
N GLN A 136 8.32 4.19 -24.15
CA GLN A 136 7.10 3.81 -23.45
C GLN A 136 6.65 5.05 -22.70
N SER A 137 6.17 6.03 -23.47
CA SER A 137 5.24 7.02 -22.96
C SER A 137 4.05 6.25 -22.40
N SER A 138 4.08 5.88 -21.12
CA SER A 138 2.89 5.32 -20.49
C SER A 138 1.78 6.37 -20.63
N PRO A 139 0.72 6.10 -21.40
CA PRO A 139 -0.33 7.08 -21.56
C PRO A 139 -0.96 7.32 -20.18
N LYS A 140 -1.02 8.58 -19.75
CA LYS A 140 -1.54 9.05 -18.45
C LYS A 140 -2.70 8.17 -17.96
N GLY A 141 -2.38 7.23 -17.08
CA GLY A 141 -3.29 6.23 -16.56
C GLY A 141 -3.37 6.29 -15.04
N ASN A 142 -4.49 5.85 -14.49
CA ASN A 142 -4.75 5.92 -13.05
C ASN A 142 -4.50 4.60 -12.34
N PHE A 143 -4.20 3.52 -13.07
CA PHE A 143 -3.98 2.19 -12.52
C PHE A 143 -2.50 1.93 -12.26
N TYR A 144 -2.22 1.30 -11.14
CA TYR A 144 -0.89 0.92 -10.70
C TYR A 144 -0.94 -0.47 -10.06
N VAL A 145 0.18 -1.18 -10.09
CA VAL A 145 0.40 -2.38 -9.28
C VAL A 145 1.19 -1.98 -8.04
N GLN A 146 0.58 -2.04 -6.86
CA GLN A 146 1.27 -1.74 -5.62
C GLN A 146 2.09 -2.96 -5.20
N ALA A 147 3.42 -2.81 -5.19
CA ALA A 147 4.35 -3.85 -4.78
C ALA A 147 4.66 -3.84 -3.27
N GLY A 148 4.52 -2.69 -2.60
CA GLY A 148 4.82 -2.63 -1.17
C GLY A 148 4.51 -1.31 -0.48
N SER A 149 4.59 -1.32 0.85
CA SER A 149 4.48 -0.15 1.73
C SER A 149 5.52 -0.24 2.84
N PHE A 150 6.41 0.74 2.92
CA PHE A 150 7.60 0.73 3.77
C PHE A 150 7.61 1.91 4.72
N ILE A 151 8.16 1.75 5.92
CA ILE A 151 8.45 2.86 6.82
C ILE A 151 9.83 3.41 6.45
N GLY A 152 9.91 4.69 6.14
CA GLY A 152 11.11 5.37 5.68
C GLY A 152 11.36 5.17 4.18
N LYS A 153 12.64 5.05 3.81
CA LYS A 153 13.03 4.79 2.43
C LYS A 153 12.59 3.36 2.03
N PRO A 154 12.13 3.15 0.79
CA PRO A 154 11.76 1.82 0.34
C PRO A 154 12.98 0.88 0.29
N GLU A 155 12.73 -0.42 0.38
CA GLU A 155 13.75 -1.46 0.38
C GLU A 155 14.48 -1.48 -0.99
N SER A 156 15.81 -1.48 -0.95
CA SER A 156 16.65 -1.30 -2.14
C SER A 156 16.63 -2.50 -3.08
N SER A 157 16.56 -3.73 -2.55
CA SER A 157 16.55 -4.95 -3.37
C SER A 157 15.27 -5.06 -4.18
N LEU A 158 14.12 -4.67 -3.62
CA LEU A 158 12.84 -4.62 -4.31
C LEU A 158 12.87 -3.59 -5.44
N ILE A 159 13.40 -2.40 -5.19
CA ILE A 159 13.56 -1.38 -6.25
C ILE A 159 14.46 -1.92 -7.36
N GLN A 160 15.55 -2.59 -7.00
CA GLN A 160 16.47 -3.15 -7.98
C GLN A 160 15.80 -4.25 -8.80
N ASN A 161 15.11 -5.20 -8.15
CA ASN A 161 14.33 -6.24 -8.83
C ASN A 161 13.31 -5.65 -9.79
N ILE A 162 12.57 -4.61 -9.38
CA ILE A 162 11.61 -3.92 -10.26
C ILE A 162 12.30 -3.34 -11.50
N LYS A 163 13.46 -2.70 -11.32
CA LYS A 163 14.24 -2.12 -12.43
C LYS A 163 14.84 -3.19 -13.34
N ASP A 164 15.34 -4.28 -12.76
CA ASP A 164 15.97 -5.38 -13.50
C ASP A 164 14.95 -6.11 -14.39
N HIS A 165 13.69 -6.18 -13.96
CA HIS A 165 12.57 -6.68 -14.78
C HIS A 165 11.99 -5.62 -15.73
N GLY A 166 12.63 -4.45 -15.83
CA GLY A 166 12.26 -3.39 -16.76
C GLY A 166 10.98 -2.64 -16.42
N PHE A 167 10.48 -2.74 -15.18
CA PHE A 167 9.26 -2.05 -14.77
C PHE A 167 9.53 -0.59 -14.39
N VAL A 168 8.67 0.30 -14.90
CA VAL A 168 8.59 1.69 -14.43
C VAL A 168 7.82 1.73 -13.12
N TYR A 169 8.32 2.48 -12.14
CA TYR A 169 7.65 2.65 -10.86
C TYR A 169 7.63 4.10 -10.40
N LYS A 170 6.68 4.38 -9.52
CA LYS A 170 6.49 5.62 -8.80
C LYS A 170 6.49 5.33 -7.30
N THR A 171 6.99 6.27 -6.51
CA THR A 171 6.86 6.22 -5.05
C THR A 171 5.94 7.34 -4.59
N ILE A 172 5.02 7.04 -3.67
CA ILE A 172 4.26 8.06 -2.94
C ILE A 172 4.59 7.96 -1.45
N GLN A 173 4.78 9.12 -0.82
CA GLN A 173 5.19 9.21 0.58
C GLN A 173 4.13 9.92 1.40
N PHE A 174 3.91 9.44 2.62
CA PHE A 174 2.96 10.04 3.55
C PHE A 174 3.59 10.22 4.93
N PRO A 175 3.33 11.33 5.62
CA PRO A 175 3.85 11.54 6.97
C PRO A 175 3.22 10.56 7.97
N LYS A 176 4.04 10.00 8.86
CA LYS A 176 3.64 9.19 10.01
C LYS A 176 4.65 9.36 11.15
N ASP A 177 4.23 10.03 12.23
CA ASP A 177 4.97 10.09 13.51
C ASP A 177 6.45 10.48 13.37
N GLY A 178 6.74 11.52 12.58
CA GLY A 178 8.11 12.00 12.32
C GLY A 178 8.92 11.15 11.32
N LYS A 179 8.33 10.08 10.78
CA LYS A 179 8.85 9.30 9.64
C LYS A 179 7.89 9.42 8.45
N SER A 180 8.28 8.87 7.31
CA SER A 180 7.42 8.81 6.12
C SER A 180 7.09 7.36 5.78
N ILE A 181 5.86 7.03 5.41
CA ILE A 181 5.54 5.76 4.76
C ILE A 181 5.69 5.93 3.26
N SER A 182 6.54 5.11 2.64
CA SER A 182 6.74 5.05 1.19
C SER A 182 5.97 3.88 0.59
N LYS A 183 5.11 4.14 -0.39
CA LYS A 183 4.47 3.09 -1.20
C LYS A 183 5.12 3.01 -2.57
N ILE A 184 5.43 1.80 -3.02
CA ILE A 184 5.98 1.53 -4.35
C ILE A 184 4.84 1.10 -5.27
N LEU A 185 4.71 1.79 -6.40
CA LEU A 185 3.64 1.63 -7.38
C LEU A 185 4.23 1.43 -8.77
N ILE A 186 4.06 0.25 -9.35
CA ILE A 186 4.49 -0.08 -10.71
C ILE A 186 3.44 0.43 -11.70
N GLY A 187 3.84 1.16 -12.74
CA GLY A 187 2.95 1.84 -13.69
C GLY A 187 3.38 3.29 -13.98
N PRO A 188 2.50 4.14 -14.56
CA PRO A 188 1.05 3.97 -14.67
C PRO A 188 0.59 3.04 -15.80
N TYR A 189 -0.67 2.58 -15.69
CA TYR A 189 -1.40 1.85 -16.73
C TYR A 189 -2.72 2.54 -17.04
N LYS A 190 -3.07 2.63 -18.33
CA LYS A 190 -4.28 3.33 -18.78
C LYS A 190 -5.54 2.52 -18.50
N THR A 191 -5.46 1.21 -18.71
CA THR A 191 -6.57 0.29 -18.47
C THR A 191 -6.23 -0.72 -17.39
N ARG A 192 -7.29 -1.30 -16.82
CA ARG A 192 -7.18 -2.32 -15.79
C ARG A 192 -6.55 -3.60 -16.32
N GLU A 193 -6.86 -3.97 -17.55
CA GLU A 193 -6.35 -5.18 -18.21
C GLU A 193 -4.82 -5.12 -18.32
N GLN A 194 -4.27 -3.94 -18.65
CA GLN A 194 -2.82 -3.70 -18.68
C GLN A 194 -2.18 -3.84 -17.29
N ALA A 195 -2.85 -3.32 -16.25
CA ALA A 195 -2.39 -3.47 -14.88
C ALA A 195 -2.47 -4.94 -14.41
N MET A 196 -3.46 -5.69 -14.87
CA MET A 196 -3.68 -7.10 -14.49
C MET A 196 -2.63 -8.03 -15.13
N THR A 197 -2.29 -7.83 -16.40
CA THR A 197 -1.23 -8.61 -17.03
C THR A 197 0.12 -8.36 -16.36
N THR A 198 0.38 -7.10 -15.97
CA THR A 198 1.56 -6.75 -15.19
C THR A 198 1.51 -7.35 -13.79
N LEU A 199 0.35 -7.31 -13.12
CA LEU A 199 0.18 -7.86 -11.77
C LEU A 199 0.59 -9.33 -11.70
N THR A 200 0.21 -10.15 -12.68
CA THR A 200 0.58 -11.57 -12.71
C THR A 200 2.11 -11.74 -12.69
N LYS A 201 2.81 -11.02 -13.57
CA LYS A 201 4.29 -11.07 -13.62
C LYS A 201 4.92 -10.59 -12.31
N VAL A 202 4.43 -9.48 -11.77
CA VAL A 202 4.92 -8.92 -10.49
C VAL A 202 4.72 -9.91 -9.35
N LYS A 203 3.59 -10.63 -9.30
CA LYS A 203 3.33 -11.63 -8.25
C LYS A 203 4.24 -12.84 -8.32
N ASP A 204 4.61 -13.25 -9.53
CA ASP A 204 5.43 -14.44 -9.74
C ASP A 204 6.93 -14.14 -9.53
N GLU A 205 7.40 -12.95 -9.93
CA GLU A 205 8.83 -12.64 -9.99
C GLU A 205 9.32 -11.66 -8.90
N ILE A 206 8.42 -10.84 -8.33
CA ILE A 206 8.80 -9.71 -7.47
C ILE A 206 8.14 -9.79 -6.09
N GLU A 207 6.82 -9.65 -6.03
CA GLU A 207 6.07 -9.54 -4.78
C GLU A 207 4.70 -10.21 -4.87
N LYS A 208 4.56 -11.35 -4.19
CA LYS A 208 3.36 -12.21 -4.22
C LYS A 208 2.09 -11.52 -3.76
N ASP A 209 2.22 -10.59 -2.82
CA ASP A 209 1.10 -9.86 -2.21
C ASP A 209 0.77 -8.55 -2.94
N ALA A 210 1.34 -8.33 -4.13
CA ALA A 210 1.02 -7.18 -4.95
C ALA A 210 -0.47 -7.14 -5.32
N PHE A 211 -1.01 -5.94 -5.51
CA PHE A 211 -2.42 -5.75 -5.91
C PHE A 211 -2.60 -4.49 -6.76
N ILE A 212 -3.71 -4.43 -7.51
CA ILE A 212 -4.07 -3.25 -8.31
C ILE A 212 -4.57 -2.14 -7.40
N ALA A 213 -3.98 -0.96 -7.57
CA ALA A 213 -4.41 0.27 -6.93
C ALA A 213 -4.74 1.32 -7.99
N GLU A 214 -5.78 2.11 -7.74
CA GLU A 214 -6.11 3.26 -8.58
C GLU A 214 -5.79 4.56 -7.82
N ILE A 215 -5.24 5.57 -8.50
CA ILE A 215 -5.04 6.92 -7.94
C ILE A 215 -6.01 7.88 -8.64
N ARG A 216 -6.79 8.62 -7.84
CA ARG A 216 -7.78 9.62 -8.31
C ARG A 216 -7.62 10.97 -7.63
#